data_AF-A0A2V2VBX1-F1
#
_entry.id   AF-A0A2V2VBX1-F1
#
_cell.length_a   1.000
_cell.length_b   1.000
_cell.length_c   1.000
_cell.angle_alpha   90.00
_cell.angle_beta   90.00
_cell.angle_gamma   90.00
#
_symmetry.space_group_name_H-M   'P 1'
#
loop_
_entity.id
_entity.type
_entity.pdbx_description
1 polymer ?
#
loop_
_entity_poly.entity_id
_entity_poly.type
_entity_poly.pdbx_seq_one_letter_code
_entity_poly.pdbx_strand_id
1 'polypeptide(L)'
;MCGNYVSDKLVKVVRVRGSEGSELPLNALISSHLAELTLCKLATLMQQRDFNLLILAIEDDLISKALEDHSSFAFLSAAFVKAIIPKLTELKITANAPPHRCALRVCPHERPFKPCLLECLEKFKKKINIESRVLYKPEAQNFPLVDGFFFSDSNPKTLVGLRMATAGEHHTTTSTVRQFTECLAAYFNGWEEFSEGLSWEMIYVQHAESTPMIEWQRCDVVNSDNVSRAENREIAAFWEEEVRQYQVSVSSRDFPREEAL
;
A
#
# COMPACT_ATOMS: atom_id res chain seq x y z
N MET A 1 -1.96 25.72 -36.67
CA MET A 1 -0.71 24.94 -36.64
C MET A 1 -0.99 23.69 -35.83
N CYS A 2 -1.04 22.53 -36.47
CA CYS A 2 -1.32 21.24 -35.83
C CYS A 2 -0.01 20.73 -35.23
N GLY A 3 0.14 20.81 -33.91
CA GLY A 3 1.28 20.25 -33.20
C GLY A 3 1.11 18.74 -33.09
N ASN A 4 1.90 17.99 -33.84
CA ASN A 4 2.07 16.55 -33.65
C ASN A 4 2.74 16.30 -32.30
N TYR A 5 1.96 16.19 -31.23
CA TYR A 5 2.41 15.59 -29.98
C TYR A 5 2.38 14.07 -30.16
N VAL A 6 3.40 13.54 -30.84
CA VAL A 6 3.72 12.11 -30.72
C VAL A 6 4.20 11.94 -29.28
N SER A 7 3.39 11.31 -28.44
CA SER A 7 3.85 10.96 -27.10
C SER A 7 4.80 9.77 -27.25
N ASP A 8 6.07 9.92 -26.88
CA ASP A 8 7.06 8.84 -26.79
C ASP A 8 6.77 7.88 -25.62
N LYS A 9 5.48 7.62 -25.34
CA LYS A 9 5.06 6.72 -24.29
C LYS A 9 5.18 5.29 -24.80
N LEU A 10 6.16 4.58 -24.26
CA LEU A 10 6.28 3.13 -24.32
C LEU A 10 5.06 2.51 -23.61
N VAL A 11 3.98 2.27 -24.37
CA VAL A 11 2.76 1.60 -23.89
C VAL A 11 2.59 0.25 -24.56
N LYS A 12 2.13 -0.74 -23.79
CA LYS A 12 1.70 -2.04 -24.29
C LYS A 12 0.18 -1.99 -24.45
N VAL A 13 -0.33 -2.12 -25.67
CA VAL A 13 -1.78 -2.27 -25.85
C VAL A 13 -2.16 -3.71 -25.50
N VAL A 14 -2.97 -3.89 -24.46
CA VAL A 14 -3.52 -5.18 -24.05
C VAL A 14 -5.00 -5.25 -24.43
N ARG A 15 -5.46 -6.45 -24.77
CA ARG A 15 -6.89 -6.72 -24.99
C ARG A 15 -7.47 -7.30 -23.71
N VAL A 16 -8.45 -6.62 -23.12
CA VAL A 16 -9.20 -7.13 -21.97
C VAL A 16 -10.54 -7.63 -22.46
N ARG A 17 -10.89 -8.88 -22.11
CA ARG A 17 -12.14 -9.52 -22.48
C ARG A 17 -13.12 -9.41 -21.31
N GLY A 18 -14.25 -8.76 -21.53
CA GLY A 18 -15.35 -8.65 -20.58
C GLY A 18 -16.16 -9.94 -20.47
N SER A 19 -17.06 -9.98 -19.48
CA SER A 19 -17.92 -11.13 -19.14
C SER A 19 -18.87 -11.57 -20.27
N GLU A 20 -19.14 -10.71 -21.25
CA GLU A 20 -20.01 -11.02 -22.40
C GLU A 20 -19.26 -11.09 -23.74
N GLY A 21 -17.94 -11.30 -23.71
CA GLY A 21 -17.13 -11.41 -24.92
C GLY A 21 -16.84 -10.08 -25.62
N SER A 22 -17.18 -8.95 -24.99
CA SER A 22 -16.69 -7.62 -25.36
C SER A 22 -15.17 -7.56 -25.20
N GLU A 23 -14.48 -6.96 -26.17
CA GLU A 23 -13.03 -6.74 -26.10
C GLU A 23 -12.77 -5.23 -26.07
N LEU A 24 -12.04 -4.77 -25.06
CA LEU A 24 -11.59 -3.38 -24.95
C LEU A 24 -10.06 -3.34 -25.05
N PRO A 25 -9.50 -2.58 -26.01
CA PRO A 25 -8.08 -2.29 -26.02
C PRO A 25 -7.77 -1.32 -24.87
N LEU A 26 -6.91 -1.72 -23.95
CA LEU A 26 -6.43 -0.88 -22.86
C LEU A 26 -4.93 -0.65 -23.03
N ASN A 27 -4.48 0.57 -22.76
CA ASN A 27 -3.07 0.86 -22.62
C ASN A 27 -2.62 0.28 -21.28
N ALA A 28 -1.80 -0.76 -21.32
CA ALA A 28 -1.09 -1.27 -20.16
C ALA A 28 0.35 -0.76 -20.16
N LEU A 29 0.92 -0.76 -18.96
CA LEU A 29 2.33 -0.52 -18.76
C LEU A 29 3.14 -1.66 -19.39
N ILE A 30 4.26 -1.33 -20.04
CA ILE A 30 5.17 -2.34 -20.59
C ILE A 30 5.78 -3.18 -19.47
N SER A 31 6.03 -2.56 -18.32
CA SER A 31 6.62 -3.19 -17.14
C SER A 31 6.22 -2.42 -15.89
N SER A 32 5.66 -3.11 -14.88
CA SER A 32 5.37 -2.52 -13.56
C SER A 32 6.64 -1.97 -12.91
N HIS A 33 7.79 -2.66 -13.07
CA HIS A 33 9.09 -2.17 -12.59
C HIS A 33 9.47 -0.81 -13.22
N LEU A 34 9.36 -0.67 -14.55
CA LEU A 34 9.68 0.61 -15.20
C LEU A 34 8.72 1.72 -14.79
N ALA A 35 7.45 1.38 -14.56
CA ALA A 35 6.46 2.34 -14.08
C ALA A 35 6.77 2.83 -12.67
N GLU A 36 7.07 1.92 -11.72
CA GLU A 36 7.46 2.27 -10.35
C GLU A 36 8.75 3.09 -10.33
N LEU A 37 9.76 2.68 -11.10
CA LEU A 37 11.02 3.41 -11.20
C LEU A 37 10.80 4.81 -11.77
N THR A 38 9.90 4.96 -12.75
CA THR A 38 9.51 6.25 -13.31
C THR A 38 8.79 7.10 -12.28
N LEU A 39 7.80 6.57 -11.57
CA LEU A 39 7.06 7.28 -10.52
C LEU A 39 7.98 7.71 -9.37
N CYS A 40 8.89 6.84 -8.93
CA CYS A 40 9.92 7.17 -7.94
C CYS A 40 10.80 8.33 -8.40
N LYS A 41 11.29 8.30 -9.65
CA LYS A 41 12.08 9.41 -10.21
C LYS A 41 11.27 10.69 -10.30
N LEU A 42 10.06 10.64 -10.84
CA LEU A 42 9.16 11.79 -10.96
C LEU A 42 8.84 12.40 -9.59
N ALA A 43 8.62 11.60 -8.55
CA ALA A 43 8.39 12.08 -7.19
C ALA A 43 9.57 12.90 -6.64
N THR A 44 10.79 12.64 -7.11
CA THR A 44 11.99 13.41 -6.70
C THR A 44 12.29 14.61 -7.59
N LEU A 45 11.83 14.60 -8.85
CA LEU A 45 12.16 15.60 -9.86
C LEU A 45 11.07 16.66 -10.05
N MET A 46 9.80 16.28 -9.89
CA MET A 46 8.67 17.17 -10.08
C MET A 46 8.40 18.01 -8.83
N GLN A 47 7.76 19.17 -9.00
CA GLN A 47 7.18 19.85 -7.85
C GLN A 47 6.12 18.95 -7.22
N GLN A 48 6.03 18.93 -5.89
CA GLN A 48 5.08 18.09 -5.18
C GLN A 48 3.64 18.28 -5.67
N ARG A 49 3.27 19.53 -5.99
CA ARG A 49 1.95 19.85 -6.56
C ARG A 49 1.70 19.12 -7.88
N ASP A 50 2.65 19.20 -8.81
CA ASP A 50 2.53 18.58 -10.13
C ASP A 50 2.55 17.05 -10.03
N PHE A 51 3.38 16.51 -9.14
CA PHE A 51 3.39 15.07 -8.87
C PHE A 51 2.06 14.60 -8.27
N ASN A 52 1.50 15.34 -7.31
CA ASN A 52 0.18 15.02 -6.75
C ASN A 52 -0.91 15.07 -7.84
N LEU A 53 -0.86 16.05 -8.75
CA LEU A 53 -1.79 16.12 -9.88
C LEU A 53 -1.63 14.94 -10.85
N LEU A 54 -0.39 14.49 -11.10
CA LEU A 54 -0.12 13.29 -11.89
C LEU A 54 -0.73 12.06 -11.22
N ILE A 55 -0.50 11.90 -9.92
CA ILE A 55 -1.02 10.78 -9.13
C ILE A 55 -2.56 10.80 -9.11
N LEU A 56 -3.20 11.95 -8.88
CA LEU A 56 -4.65 12.08 -8.96
C LEU A 56 -5.20 11.75 -10.35
N ALA A 57 -4.52 12.18 -11.41
CA ALA A 57 -4.91 11.83 -12.77
C ALA A 57 -4.77 10.34 -13.07
N ILE A 58 -3.83 9.65 -12.42
CA ILE A 58 -3.70 8.19 -12.46
C ILE A 58 -4.81 7.55 -11.62
N GLU A 59 -5.16 8.14 -10.47
CA GLU A 59 -6.20 7.65 -9.57
C GLU A 59 -7.60 7.68 -10.21
N ASP A 60 -7.90 8.70 -11.01
CA ASP A 60 -9.17 8.80 -11.74
C ASP A 60 -9.39 7.60 -12.70
N ASP A 61 -8.31 6.98 -13.17
CA ASP A 61 -8.30 5.83 -14.06
C ASP A 61 -8.22 4.47 -13.32
N LEU A 62 -8.23 4.44 -11.96
CA LEU A 62 -8.07 3.24 -11.09
C LEU A 62 -9.05 2.08 -11.31
N ILE A 63 -9.92 2.19 -12.30
CA ILE A 63 -10.79 1.12 -12.78
C ILE A 63 -9.97 -0.04 -13.40
N SER A 64 -8.66 0.13 -13.68
CA SER A 64 -7.81 -0.89 -14.29
C SER A 64 -6.88 -1.63 -13.31
N LYS A 65 -6.84 -2.97 -13.47
CA LYS A 65 -5.96 -3.90 -12.75
C LYS A 65 -4.46 -3.58 -12.77
N ALA A 66 -4.00 -2.83 -13.78
CA ALA A 66 -2.60 -2.39 -13.87
C ALA A 66 -2.25 -1.18 -12.97
N LEU A 67 -3.26 -0.49 -12.43
CA LEU A 67 -3.09 0.65 -11.53
C LEU A 67 -3.22 0.27 -10.05
N GLU A 68 -3.75 -0.91 -9.75
CA GLU A 68 -3.67 -1.56 -8.43
C GLU A 68 -2.22 -1.69 -7.94
N ASP A 69 -1.30 -2.05 -8.86
CA ASP A 69 0.13 -2.23 -8.55
C ASP A 69 0.83 -0.93 -8.09
N HIS A 70 0.27 0.24 -8.44
CA HIS A 70 0.90 1.55 -8.24
C HIS A 70 0.06 2.51 -7.40
N SER A 71 -1.11 2.10 -6.94
CA SER A 71 -2.01 3.00 -6.21
C SER A 71 -1.50 3.33 -4.81
N SER A 72 -0.53 2.60 -4.27
CA SER A 72 0.12 2.99 -3.01
C SER A 72 0.84 4.35 -3.10
N PHE A 73 1.26 4.79 -4.30
CA PHE A 73 1.84 6.13 -4.50
C PHE A 73 0.84 7.26 -4.23
N ALA A 74 -0.48 6.98 -4.21
CA ALA A 74 -1.53 7.89 -3.77
C ALA A 74 -1.26 8.52 -2.40
N PHE A 75 -0.65 7.75 -1.48
CA PHE A 75 -0.37 8.19 -0.12
C PHE A 75 0.69 9.31 -0.06
N LEU A 76 1.41 9.58 -1.15
CA LEU A 76 2.30 10.75 -1.28
C LEU A 76 1.51 12.06 -1.47
N SER A 77 0.23 11.99 -1.83
CA SER A 77 -0.64 13.14 -2.02
C SER A 77 -1.31 13.54 -0.69
N ALA A 78 -1.13 14.80 -0.29
CA ALA A 78 -1.84 15.35 0.87
C ALA A 78 -3.35 15.37 0.67
N ALA A 79 -3.80 15.66 -0.57
CA ALA A 79 -5.21 15.71 -0.91
C ALA A 79 -5.84 14.31 -0.78
N PHE A 80 -5.15 13.29 -1.30
CA PHE A 80 -5.60 11.90 -1.18
C PHE A 80 -5.72 11.48 0.29
N VAL A 81 -4.65 11.65 1.08
CA VAL A 81 -4.66 11.29 2.51
C VAL A 81 -5.78 12.02 3.26
N LYS A 82 -5.96 13.32 3.01
CA LYS A 82 -7.04 14.12 3.61
C LYS A 82 -8.43 13.59 3.24
N ALA A 83 -8.64 13.15 2.00
CA ALA A 83 -9.91 12.63 1.51
C ALA A 83 -10.25 11.24 2.09
N ILE A 84 -9.25 10.37 2.31
CA ILE A 84 -9.50 9.03 2.88
C ILE A 84 -9.65 9.02 4.40
N ILE A 85 -9.04 9.98 5.12
CA ILE A 85 -9.11 10.05 6.59
C ILE A 85 -10.53 9.96 7.15
N PRO A 86 -11.54 10.71 6.67
CA PRO A 86 -12.90 10.62 7.20
C PRO A 86 -13.58 9.28 6.89
N LYS A 87 -13.08 8.51 5.92
CA LYS A 87 -13.65 7.23 5.47
C LYS A 87 -13.01 6.01 6.11
N LEU A 88 -11.84 6.17 6.72
CA LEU A 88 -11.18 5.09 7.45
C LEU A 88 -12.11 4.50 8.51
N THR A 89 -12.40 3.22 8.35
CA THR A 89 -13.23 2.42 9.24
C THR A 89 -12.36 1.38 9.93
N GLU A 90 -12.40 1.35 11.26
CA GLU A 90 -11.68 0.33 12.04
C GLU A 90 -12.36 -1.03 11.90
N LEU A 91 -11.59 -2.05 11.53
CA LEU A 91 -12.02 -3.43 11.51
C LEU A 91 -11.76 -4.03 12.88
N LYS A 92 -12.83 -4.24 13.65
CA LYS A 92 -12.74 -4.72 15.03
C LYS A 92 -12.91 -6.24 15.11
N ILE A 93 -12.10 -6.87 15.95
CA ILE A 93 -12.29 -8.28 16.34
C ILE A 93 -13.59 -8.44 17.14
N THR A 94 -13.85 -7.50 18.06
CA THR A 94 -15.08 -7.48 18.86
C THR A 94 -15.79 -6.13 18.73
N ALA A 95 -17.11 -6.16 18.54
CA ALA A 95 -17.90 -4.94 18.34
C ALA A 95 -17.78 -3.93 19.49
N ASN A 96 -17.54 -4.42 20.71
CA ASN A 96 -17.46 -3.62 21.94
C ASN A 96 -16.05 -3.12 22.28
N ALA A 97 -15.03 -3.44 21.48
CA ALA A 97 -13.67 -2.95 21.72
C ALA A 97 -13.64 -1.40 21.68
N PRO A 98 -12.87 -0.74 22.58
CA PRO A 98 -12.67 0.70 22.52
C PRO A 98 -12.17 1.13 21.13
N PRO A 99 -12.67 2.24 20.58
CA PRO A 99 -12.26 2.68 19.25
C PRO A 99 -10.80 3.12 19.23
N HIS A 100 -10.01 2.61 18.28
CA HIS A 100 -8.65 3.07 18.03
C HIS A 100 -8.62 4.05 16.85
N ARG A 101 -7.94 5.18 17.02
CA ARG A 101 -7.75 6.15 15.93
C ARG A 101 -6.48 5.80 15.16
N CYS A 102 -6.65 5.50 13.87
CA CYS A 102 -5.53 5.27 12.94
C CYS A 102 -4.49 6.39 13.01
N ALA A 103 -3.21 6.05 12.95
CA ALA A 103 -2.09 6.97 12.96
C ALA A 103 -2.22 8.06 11.90
N LEU A 104 -2.71 7.74 10.69
CA LEU A 104 -2.98 8.74 9.65
C LEU A 104 -4.07 9.76 10.03
N ARG A 105 -5.02 9.38 10.88
CA ARG A 105 -6.04 10.30 11.40
C ARG A 105 -5.49 11.17 12.53
N VAL A 106 -4.58 10.63 13.36
CA VAL A 106 -3.97 11.36 14.49
C VAL A 106 -2.89 12.32 14.01
N CYS A 107 -2.01 11.86 13.12
CA CYS A 107 -0.86 12.58 12.58
C CYS A 107 -0.89 12.60 11.04
N PRO A 108 -1.86 13.27 10.39
CA PRO A 108 -1.98 13.28 8.93
C PRO A 108 -0.77 13.89 8.19
N HIS A 109 0.01 14.73 8.88
CA HIS A 109 1.24 15.32 8.36
C HIS A 109 2.40 14.32 8.29
N GLU A 110 2.34 13.23 9.08
CA GLU A 110 3.30 12.12 9.09
C GLU A 110 3.07 11.10 7.97
N ARG A 111 2.16 11.40 7.04
CA ARG A 111 2.06 10.67 5.76
C ARG A 111 3.42 10.66 5.02
N PRO A 112 3.65 9.67 4.14
CA PRO A 112 4.87 9.67 3.36
C PRO A 112 4.90 10.86 2.39
N PHE A 113 6.10 11.40 2.14
CA PHE A 113 6.31 12.51 1.20
C PHE A 113 7.28 12.16 0.07
N LYS A 114 8.04 11.07 0.21
CA LYS A 114 8.90 10.52 -0.84
C LYS A 114 8.76 9.00 -0.91
N PRO A 115 8.87 8.39 -2.10
CA PRO A 115 8.93 6.96 -2.24
C PRO A 115 10.36 6.42 -2.13
N CYS A 116 10.48 5.14 -1.80
CA CYS A 116 11.68 4.35 -1.89
C CYS A 116 11.32 2.97 -2.46
N LEU A 117 11.85 2.63 -3.63
CA LEU A 117 11.66 1.32 -4.22
C LEU A 117 12.60 0.31 -3.52
N LEU A 118 12.03 -0.75 -2.95
CA LEU A 118 12.78 -1.84 -2.36
C LEU A 118 13.03 -2.91 -3.44
N GLU A 119 14.28 -3.00 -3.86
CA GLU A 119 14.75 -4.04 -4.80
C GLU A 119 14.51 -5.43 -4.22
N CYS A 120 14.27 -6.43 -5.06
CA CYS A 120 14.16 -7.82 -4.61
C CYS A 120 15.35 -8.25 -3.74
N LEU A 121 15.10 -9.00 -2.66
CA LEU A 121 16.14 -9.44 -1.71
C LEU A 121 17.33 -10.14 -2.37
N GLU A 122 17.11 -10.91 -3.45
CA GLU A 122 18.19 -11.57 -4.21
C GLU A 122 19.21 -10.58 -4.81
N LYS A 123 18.76 -9.37 -5.13
CA LYS A 123 19.59 -8.29 -5.69
C LYS A 123 20.04 -7.29 -4.63
N PHE A 124 19.48 -7.37 -3.43
CA PHE A 124 19.66 -6.38 -2.38
C PHE A 124 21.06 -6.48 -1.76
N LYS A 125 21.90 -5.48 -2.04
CA LYS A 125 23.34 -5.53 -1.70
C LYS A 125 23.68 -5.01 -0.31
N LYS A 126 22.84 -4.13 0.24
CA LYS A 126 23.13 -3.45 1.50
C LYS A 126 21.85 -2.96 2.17
N LYS A 127 21.73 -3.24 3.46
CA LYS A 127 20.69 -2.70 4.33
C LYS A 127 20.64 -1.17 4.30
N ILE A 128 19.43 -0.63 4.31
CA ILE A 128 19.16 0.80 4.34
C ILE A 128 18.76 1.25 5.74
N ASN A 129 18.87 2.55 6.00
CA ASN A 129 18.43 3.11 7.27
C ASN A 129 16.91 3.31 7.25
N ILE A 130 16.28 3.11 8.41
CA ILE A 130 14.85 3.36 8.56
C ILE A 130 14.65 4.87 8.60
N GLU A 131 13.82 5.36 7.70
CA GLU A 131 13.38 6.75 7.66
C GLU A 131 11.85 6.81 7.75
N SER A 132 11.36 7.68 8.64
CA SER A 132 9.95 8.03 8.75
C SER A 132 9.50 8.85 7.53
N ARG A 133 8.19 8.77 7.23
CA ARG A 133 7.55 9.45 6.10
C ARG A 133 8.13 9.10 4.72
N VAL A 134 8.67 7.89 4.60
CA VAL A 134 9.08 7.28 3.34
C VAL A 134 8.12 6.16 2.99
N LEU A 135 7.53 6.22 1.78
CA LEU A 135 6.73 5.13 1.23
C LEU A 135 7.67 4.08 0.65
N TYR A 136 7.88 2.99 1.37
CA TYR A 136 8.61 1.84 0.87
C TYR A 136 7.68 1.01 -0.02
N LYS A 137 8.03 0.92 -1.30
CA LYS A 137 7.32 0.10 -2.29
C LYS A 137 8.17 -1.12 -2.63
N PRO A 138 7.74 -2.34 -2.31
CA PRO A 138 8.42 -3.55 -2.79
C PRO A 138 8.30 -3.71 -4.31
N GLU A 139 9.42 -4.03 -4.96
CA GLU A 139 9.46 -4.43 -6.38
C GLU A 139 8.94 -5.86 -6.59
N ALA A 140 9.08 -6.71 -5.57
CA ALA A 140 8.64 -8.10 -5.65
C ALA A 140 7.12 -8.20 -5.78
N GLN A 141 6.64 -8.85 -6.83
CA GLN A 141 5.20 -9.01 -7.10
C GLN A 141 4.45 -9.75 -5.99
N ASN A 142 5.11 -10.70 -5.33
CA ASN A 142 4.54 -11.49 -4.23
C ASN A 142 5.18 -11.10 -2.90
N PHE A 143 5.44 -9.82 -2.70
CA PHE A 143 5.95 -9.35 -1.41
C PHE A 143 4.96 -9.72 -0.29
N PRO A 144 5.45 -10.24 0.85
CA PRO A 144 4.56 -10.71 1.90
C PRO A 144 3.74 -9.56 2.50
N LEU A 145 2.47 -9.86 2.77
CA LEU A 145 1.52 -9.07 3.57
C LEU A 145 1.01 -7.75 2.98
N VAL A 146 1.88 -6.93 2.38
CA VAL A 146 1.61 -5.54 1.97
C VAL A 146 2.03 -5.24 0.53
N ASP A 147 1.34 -4.28 -0.11
CA ASP A 147 1.71 -3.74 -1.41
C ASP A 147 2.60 -2.48 -1.29
N GLY A 148 2.71 -1.93 -0.08
CA GLY A 148 3.59 -0.82 0.28
C GLY A 148 3.45 -0.52 1.77
N PHE A 149 4.41 0.19 2.35
CA PHE A 149 4.33 0.58 3.77
C PHE A 149 5.15 1.82 4.06
N PHE A 150 4.88 2.47 5.18
CA PHE A 150 5.68 3.59 5.68
C PHE A 150 5.71 3.62 7.20
N PHE A 151 6.64 4.38 7.76
CA PHE A 151 6.72 4.64 9.19
C PHE A 151 6.23 6.06 9.49
N SER A 152 5.36 6.20 10.48
CA SER A 152 4.85 7.47 11.00
C SER A 152 5.47 7.74 12.36
N ASP A 153 5.98 8.96 12.59
CA ASP A 153 6.45 9.43 13.90
C ASP A 153 5.27 9.84 14.80
N SER A 154 4.27 8.96 14.91
CA SER A 154 3.20 9.07 15.91
C SER A 154 3.71 8.71 17.31
N ASN A 155 2.85 8.81 18.32
CA ASN A 155 3.15 8.33 19.66
C ASN A 155 2.16 7.22 20.08
N PRO A 156 2.58 5.95 20.08
CA PRO A 156 3.90 5.43 19.66
C PRO A 156 4.13 5.52 18.15
N LYS A 157 5.39 5.32 17.71
CA LYS A 157 5.72 5.22 16.29
C LYS A 157 4.94 4.07 15.67
N THR A 158 4.52 4.24 14.42
CA THR A 158 3.63 3.27 13.76
C THR A 158 4.17 2.85 12.41
N LEU A 159 4.26 1.54 12.17
CA LEU A 159 4.34 0.97 10.83
C LEU A 159 2.92 0.92 10.26
N VAL A 160 2.70 1.58 9.13
CA VAL A 160 1.45 1.55 8.39
C VAL A 160 1.65 0.72 7.13
N GLY A 161 1.09 -0.48 7.12
CA GLY A 161 1.05 -1.38 5.98
C GLY A 161 -0.16 -1.06 5.09
N LEU A 162 0.09 -0.91 3.79
CA LEU A 162 -0.92 -0.65 2.78
C LEU A 162 -1.18 -1.93 1.99
N ARG A 163 -2.45 -2.29 1.88
CA ARG A 163 -2.89 -3.39 1.02
C ARG A 163 -3.94 -2.89 0.04
N MET A 164 -3.61 -2.95 -1.24
CA MET A 164 -4.46 -2.59 -2.35
C MET A 164 -5.22 -3.84 -2.77
N ALA A 165 -6.53 -3.88 -2.57
CA ALA A 165 -7.33 -5.07 -2.85
C ALA A 165 -8.45 -4.76 -3.85
N THR A 166 -8.52 -5.53 -4.95
CA THR A 166 -9.68 -5.53 -5.84
C THR A 166 -10.85 -6.35 -5.32
N ALA A 167 -10.55 -7.44 -4.60
CA ALA A 167 -11.53 -8.41 -4.13
C ALA A 167 -11.38 -8.66 -2.61
N GLY A 168 -12.50 -8.98 -1.96
CA GLY A 168 -12.56 -9.23 -0.52
C GLY A 168 -11.85 -10.52 -0.11
N GLU A 169 -11.33 -10.48 1.12
CA GLU A 169 -10.69 -11.56 1.88
C GLU A 169 -9.49 -12.26 1.21
N HIS A 170 -8.28 -11.86 1.63
CA HIS A 170 -7.08 -12.66 1.45
C HIS A 170 -6.66 -13.23 2.79
N HIS A 171 -6.67 -14.56 2.92
CA HIS A 171 -6.18 -15.24 4.11
C HIS A 171 -4.77 -14.76 4.45
N THR A 172 -4.63 -14.17 5.64
CA THR A 172 -3.33 -13.88 6.22
C THR A 172 -2.92 -15.10 7.00
N THR A 173 -1.70 -15.59 6.78
CA THR A 173 -1.17 -16.76 7.50
C THR A 173 -0.01 -16.33 8.39
N THR A 174 0.27 -17.13 9.43
CA THR A 174 1.45 -16.90 10.28
C THR A 174 2.74 -16.89 9.48
N SER A 175 2.84 -17.74 8.44
CA SER A 175 4.00 -17.75 7.54
C SER A 175 4.17 -16.43 6.78
N THR A 176 3.08 -15.79 6.36
CA THR A 176 3.12 -14.53 5.60
C THR A 176 3.53 -13.36 6.50
N VAL A 177 2.99 -13.31 7.72
CA VAL A 177 3.37 -12.29 8.72
C VAL A 177 4.85 -12.44 9.08
N ARG A 178 5.33 -13.67 9.32
CA ARG A 178 6.74 -13.97 9.60
C ARG A 178 7.66 -13.56 8.44
N GLN A 179 7.31 -13.93 7.22
CA GLN A 179 8.10 -13.55 6.04
C GLN A 179 8.18 -12.03 5.89
N PHE A 180 7.12 -11.30 6.22
CA PHE A 180 7.15 -9.85 6.21
C PHE A 180 8.13 -9.29 7.25
N THR A 181 8.07 -9.76 8.50
CA THR A 181 9.00 -9.29 9.55
C THR A 181 10.46 -9.68 9.27
N GLU A 182 10.70 -10.87 8.72
CA GLU A 182 12.01 -11.32 8.21
C GLU A 182 12.51 -10.40 7.09
N CYS A 183 11.63 -10.01 6.15
CA CYS A 183 11.97 -9.06 5.09
C CYS A 183 12.38 -7.71 5.67
N LEU A 184 11.62 -7.16 6.62
CA LEU A 184 11.95 -5.88 7.27
C LEU A 184 13.34 -5.96 7.95
N ALA A 185 13.62 -7.04 8.67
CA ALA A 185 14.92 -7.28 9.28
C ALA A 185 16.05 -7.39 8.23
N ALA A 186 15.76 -7.94 7.06
CA ALA A 186 16.71 -8.07 5.96
C ALA A 186 16.96 -6.73 5.24
N TYR A 187 15.96 -5.87 5.09
CA TYR A 187 16.09 -4.56 4.44
C TYR A 187 16.74 -3.50 5.31
N PHE A 188 16.45 -3.49 6.61
CA PHE A 188 16.73 -2.32 7.47
C PHE A 188 17.84 -2.55 8.50
N ASN A 189 18.72 -1.54 8.64
CA ASN A 189 19.67 -1.46 9.74
C ASN A 189 18.95 -1.15 11.05
N GLY A 190 19.33 -1.84 12.14
CA GLY A 190 18.77 -1.59 13.47
C GLY A 190 17.29 -1.96 13.61
N TRP A 191 16.76 -2.83 12.75
CA TRP A 191 15.34 -3.21 12.77
C TRP A 191 14.87 -3.73 14.14
N GLU A 192 15.67 -4.58 14.80
CA GLU A 192 15.33 -5.17 16.10
C GLU A 192 15.04 -4.08 17.15
N GLU A 193 15.99 -3.17 17.37
CA GLU A 193 15.83 -2.02 18.28
C GLU A 193 14.71 -1.08 17.84
N PHE A 194 14.57 -0.81 16.53
CA PHE A 194 13.51 0.07 16.03
C PHE A 194 12.10 -0.50 16.21
N SER A 195 11.96 -1.82 16.14
CA SER A 195 10.67 -2.51 16.23
C SER A 195 10.16 -2.62 17.68
N GLU A 196 11.00 -2.37 18.68
CA GLU A 196 10.60 -2.36 20.08
C GLU A 196 9.56 -1.25 20.36
N GLY A 197 8.37 -1.65 20.81
CA GLY A 197 7.27 -0.72 21.10
C GLY A 197 6.65 -0.07 19.87
N LEU A 198 6.96 -0.56 18.66
CA LEU A 198 6.36 -0.10 17.41
C LEU A 198 4.90 -0.56 17.33
N SER A 199 3.98 0.36 17.03
CA SER A 199 2.60 0.01 16.70
C SER A 199 2.46 -0.40 15.25
N TRP A 200 1.49 -1.28 14.98
CA TRP A 200 1.27 -1.83 13.64
C TRP A 200 -0.15 -1.57 13.19
N GLU A 201 -0.29 -0.92 12.05
CA GLU A 201 -1.57 -0.65 11.41
C GLU A 201 -1.59 -1.19 9.99
N MET A 202 -2.69 -1.83 9.61
CA MET A 202 -2.97 -2.28 8.25
C MET A 202 -4.13 -1.48 7.68
N ILE A 203 -3.94 -0.91 6.50
CA ILE A 203 -4.98 -0.20 5.76
C ILE A 203 -5.28 -0.97 4.47
N TYR A 204 -6.46 -1.57 4.43
CA TYR A 204 -7.03 -2.20 3.24
C TYR A 204 -7.74 -1.14 2.41
N VAL A 205 -7.20 -0.86 1.24
CA VAL A 205 -7.73 0.11 0.29
C VAL A 205 -8.45 -0.64 -0.81
N GLN A 206 -9.74 -0.41 -0.95
CA GLN A 206 -10.60 -1.07 -1.94
C GLN A 206 -11.27 -0.04 -2.84
N HIS A 207 -11.56 -0.42 -4.07
CA HIS A 207 -12.42 0.40 -4.93
C HIS A 207 -13.83 0.50 -4.34
N ALA A 208 -14.48 1.65 -4.46
CA ALA A 208 -15.81 1.89 -3.88
C ALA A 208 -16.91 1.02 -4.49
N GLU A 209 -16.70 0.49 -5.70
CA GLU A 209 -17.62 -0.47 -6.34
C GLU A 209 -17.36 -1.92 -5.90
N SER A 210 -16.24 -2.21 -5.23
CA SER A 210 -15.96 -3.53 -4.67
C SER A 210 -16.74 -3.73 -3.37
N THR A 211 -17.07 -4.99 -3.05
CA THR A 211 -17.63 -5.34 -1.74
C THR A 211 -16.64 -4.95 -0.64
N PRO A 212 -17.01 -4.03 0.27
CA PRO A 212 -16.10 -3.57 1.30
C PRO A 212 -15.80 -4.70 2.27
N MET A 213 -14.56 -4.76 2.73
CA MET A 213 -14.15 -5.60 3.82
C MET A 213 -14.77 -5.05 5.12
N ILE A 214 -15.59 -5.86 5.76
CA ILE A 214 -16.31 -5.50 6.98
C ILE A 214 -15.79 -6.24 8.21
N GLU A 215 -15.14 -7.38 8.00
CA GLU A 215 -14.60 -8.22 9.07
C GLU A 215 -13.11 -7.99 9.24
N TRP A 216 -12.61 -8.19 10.46
CA TRP A 216 -11.18 -8.18 10.74
C TRP A 216 -10.51 -9.42 10.11
N GLN A 217 -9.36 -9.22 9.45
CA GLN A 217 -8.63 -10.30 8.79
C GLN A 217 -7.95 -11.19 9.82
N ARG A 218 -8.34 -12.46 9.86
CA ARG A 218 -7.70 -13.47 10.71
C ARG A 218 -6.31 -13.88 10.22
N CYS A 219 -5.46 -14.26 11.17
CA CYS A 219 -4.17 -14.90 10.91
C CYS A 219 -4.28 -16.41 11.13
N ASP A 220 -4.29 -17.17 10.04
CA ASP A 220 -4.41 -18.62 10.08
C ASP A 220 -3.07 -19.26 10.44
N VAL A 221 -3.10 -20.15 11.44
CA VAL A 221 -1.94 -20.95 11.85
C VAL A 221 -1.77 -22.12 10.88
N VAL A 222 -0.78 -22.01 10.00
CA VAL A 222 -0.39 -23.09 9.08
C VAL A 222 0.85 -23.77 9.66
N ASN A 223 0.76 -25.06 9.98
CA ASN A 223 1.94 -25.84 10.36
C ASN A 223 2.90 -25.86 9.16
N SER A 224 4.06 -25.22 9.30
CA SER A 224 5.16 -25.33 8.35
C SER A 224 6.28 -26.14 8.99
N ASP A 225 6.98 -26.96 8.20
CA ASP A 225 8.00 -27.90 8.70
C ASP A 225 9.18 -27.22 9.41
N ASN A 226 9.33 -25.90 9.21
CA ASN A 226 10.47 -25.13 9.68
C ASN A 226 10.20 -24.32 10.95
N VAL A 227 8.97 -24.33 11.51
CA VAL A 227 8.61 -23.50 12.67
C VAL A 227 7.79 -24.26 13.70
N SER A 228 8.08 -24.01 14.97
CA SER A 228 7.39 -24.66 16.08
C SER A 228 5.92 -24.22 16.17
N ARG A 229 5.07 -25.07 16.77
CA ARG A 229 3.68 -24.68 17.07
C ARG A 229 3.58 -23.50 18.03
N ALA A 230 4.56 -23.32 18.90
CA ALA A 230 4.58 -22.21 19.86
C ALA A 230 4.81 -20.88 19.14
N GLU A 231 5.85 -20.81 18.31
CA GLU A 231 6.18 -19.62 17.53
C GLU A 231 5.03 -19.22 16.58
N ASN A 232 4.38 -20.17 15.92
CA ASN A 232 3.19 -19.87 15.12
C ASN A 232 2.05 -19.25 15.95
N ARG A 233 1.86 -19.70 17.19
CA ARG A 233 0.84 -19.12 18.08
C ARG A 233 1.22 -17.72 18.53
N GLU A 234 2.50 -17.45 18.77
CA GLU A 234 3.00 -16.12 19.10
C GLU A 234 2.76 -15.13 17.94
N ILE A 235 3.03 -15.54 16.70
CA ILE A 235 2.77 -14.70 15.52
C ILE A 235 1.26 -14.43 15.36
N ALA A 236 0.42 -15.45 15.56
CA ALA A 236 -1.02 -15.28 15.48
C ALA A 236 -1.54 -14.33 16.59
N ALA A 237 -1.04 -14.49 17.81
CA ALA A 237 -1.38 -13.62 18.94
C ALA A 237 -0.92 -12.17 18.70
N PHE A 238 0.30 -11.97 18.19
CA PHE A 238 0.78 -10.65 17.77
C PHE A 238 -0.17 -10.01 16.75
N TRP A 239 -0.59 -10.76 15.73
CA TRP A 239 -1.52 -10.24 14.74
C TRP A 239 -2.88 -9.87 15.34
N GLU A 240 -3.40 -10.68 16.25
CA GLU A 240 -4.70 -10.46 16.90
C GLU A 240 -4.66 -9.29 17.90
N GLU A 241 -3.61 -9.18 18.70
CA GLU A 241 -3.56 -8.28 19.85
C GLU A 241 -2.90 -6.94 19.51
N GLU A 242 -1.88 -6.93 18.65
CA GLU A 242 -1.00 -5.77 18.40
C GLU A 242 -1.26 -5.08 17.05
N VAL A 243 -1.84 -5.78 16.06
CA VAL A 243 -2.10 -5.20 14.73
C VAL A 243 -3.51 -4.63 14.65
N ARG A 244 -3.61 -3.30 14.48
CA ARG A 244 -4.88 -2.62 14.20
C ARG A 244 -5.16 -2.64 12.71
N GLN A 245 -6.40 -2.89 12.33
CA GLN A 245 -6.79 -3.02 10.93
C GLN A 245 -7.85 -1.99 10.58
N TYR A 246 -7.72 -1.42 9.38
CA TYR A 246 -8.59 -0.39 8.86
C TYR A 246 -8.97 -0.70 7.42
N GLN A 247 -10.19 -0.35 7.04
CA GLN A 247 -10.66 -0.39 5.67
C GLN A 247 -10.97 1.01 5.19
N VAL A 248 -10.72 1.25 3.90
CA VAL A 248 -11.23 2.42 3.19
C VAL A 248 -11.63 2.08 1.76
N SER A 249 -12.81 2.56 1.37
CA SER A 249 -13.28 2.55 0.00
C SER A 249 -12.94 3.87 -0.70
N VAL A 250 -12.28 3.77 -1.86
CA VAL A 250 -11.86 4.92 -2.67
C VAL A 250 -12.54 4.91 -4.04
N SER A 251 -12.93 6.08 -4.52
CA SER A 251 -13.48 6.28 -5.87
C SER A 251 -12.87 7.53 -6.50
N SER A 252 -12.82 7.59 -7.83
CA SER A 252 -12.36 8.78 -8.57
C SER A 252 -13.13 10.06 -8.21
N ARG A 253 -14.40 9.94 -7.81
CA ARG A 253 -15.25 11.09 -7.40
C ARG A 253 -14.81 11.75 -6.10
N ASP A 254 -13.94 11.11 -5.34
CA ASP A 254 -13.47 11.60 -4.05
C ASP A 254 -12.40 12.68 -4.19
N PHE A 255 -11.94 12.95 -5.42
CA PHE A 255 -10.81 13.82 -5.71
C PHE A 255 -11.17 14.91 -6.74
N PRO A 256 -12.00 15.91 -6.40
CA PRO A 256 -12.35 16.98 -7.33
C PRO A 256 -11.10 17.77 -7.75
N ARG A 257 -10.84 17.89 -9.06
CA ARG A 257 -9.71 18.66 -9.63
C ARG A 257 -9.68 20.13 -9.19
N GLU A 258 -10.80 20.68 -8.74
CA GLU A 258 -10.98 22.11 -8.50
C GLU A 258 -10.30 22.65 -7.23
N GLU A 259 -9.89 21.81 -6.27
CA GLU A 259 -9.16 22.26 -5.06
C GLU A 259 -7.63 22.24 -5.24
N ALA A 260 -7.13 21.89 -6.42
CA ALA A 260 -5.70 21.86 -6.74
C ALA A 260 -5.25 23.00 -7.68
N LEU A 261 -6.12 23.97 -7.96
CA LEU A 261 -5.84 25.18 -8.75
C LEU A 261 -5.47 26.39 -7.87
#